data_AF-I4BC50-F1
#
_entry.id   AF-I4BC50-F1
#
_cell.length_a   1.000
_cell.length_b   1.000
_cell.length_c   1.000
_cell.angle_alpha   90.00
_cell.angle_beta   90.00
_cell.angle_gamma   90.00
#
_symmetry.space_group_name_H-M   'P 1'
#
loop_
_entity.id
_entity.type
_entity.pdbx_description
1 polymer ?
#
loop_
_entity_poly.entity_id
_entity_poly.type
_entity_poly.pdbx_seq_one_letter_code
_entity_poly.pdbx_strand_id
1 'polypeptide(L)'
;MPSPSALRLIAAALWIGAGVGYFVVEAAAASRLAGYSVANDYISDLGRPDSPLAWWMNAAFRVQGMAFVVAGALTVHADRPRRGRMVFVVAACVYGAGSVAVGLVPSGGAGAPALVHAAGAAAAIVGGNLAVLAAGRAGLPAGAGGVHAVGYGLGVVGLVGGALLLWSGLPRGLCERAAIYAIIAWQLLAATATVTASAANRGPGPT
;
A
#
# COMPACT_ATOMS: atom_id res chain seq x y z
N MET A 1 5.69 27.36 -7.10
CA MET A 1 5.76 25.91 -6.88
C MET A 1 5.76 25.65 -5.37
N PRO A 2 5.12 24.58 -4.87
CA PRO A 2 5.09 24.26 -3.44
C PRO A 2 6.51 24.02 -2.90
N SER A 3 6.75 24.34 -1.62
CA SER A 3 8.04 24.06 -0.98
C SER A 3 8.22 22.55 -0.73
N PRO A 4 9.47 22.03 -0.63
CA PRO A 4 9.70 20.62 -0.32
C PRO A 4 8.98 20.15 0.95
N SER A 5 8.89 21.00 1.98
CA SER A 5 8.15 20.70 3.21
C SER A 5 6.64 20.58 2.97
N ALA A 6 6.06 21.43 2.12
CA ALA A 6 4.66 21.33 1.75
C ALA A 6 4.37 20.03 0.97
N LEU A 7 5.25 19.67 0.03
CA LEU A 7 5.13 18.42 -0.74
C LEU A 7 5.16 17.18 0.16
N ARG A 8 6.06 17.17 1.16
CA ARG A 8 6.14 16.10 2.17
C ARG A 8 4.87 15.95 2.97
N LEU A 9 4.27 17.06 3.41
CA LEU A 9 3.02 17.04 4.18
C LEU A 9 1.82 16.58 3.33
N ILE A 10 1.76 17.00 2.06
CA ILE A 10 0.72 16.52 1.12
C ILE A 10 0.88 15.02 0.90
N ALA A 11 2.11 14.54 0.67
CA ALA A 11 2.39 13.12 0.52
C ALA A 11 1.97 12.33 1.76
N ALA A 12 2.32 12.80 2.96
CA ALA A 12 1.93 12.17 4.21
C ALA A 12 0.41 12.14 4.40
N ALA A 13 -0.30 13.24 4.10
CA ALA A 13 -1.76 13.29 4.20
C ALA A 13 -2.43 12.29 3.24
N LEU A 14 -1.95 12.19 1.99
CA LEU A 14 -2.44 11.20 1.02
C LEU A 14 -2.22 9.77 1.51
N TRP A 15 -1.03 9.45 2.00
CA TRP A 15 -0.72 8.13 2.54
C TRP A 15 -1.54 7.79 3.79
N ILE A 16 -1.76 8.74 4.71
CA ILE A 16 -2.61 8.50 5.89
C ILE A 16 -4.06 8.27 5.46
N GLY A 17 -4.62 9.18 4.65
CA GLY A 17 -6.02 9.10 4.22
C GLY A 17 -6.32 7.82 3.47
N ALA A 18 -5.44 7.42 2.54
CA ALA A 18 -5.61 6.20 1.76
C ALA A 18 -5.44 4.94 2.63
N GLY A 19 -4.41 4.89 3.49
CA GLY A 19 -4.13 3.71 4.31
C GLY A 19 -5.17 3.47 5.40
N VAL A 20 -5.57 4.52 6.12
CA VAL A 20 -6.64 4.43 7.13
C VAL A 20 -7.98 4.17 6.45
N GLY A 21 -8.28 4.87 5.36
CA GLY A 21 -9.51 4.69 4.59
C GLY A 21 -9.66 3.25 4.08
N TYR A 22 -8.56 2.65 3.61
CA TYR A 22 -8.55 1.24 3.19
C TYR A 22 -8.98 0.30 4.33
N PHE A 23 -8.36 0.40 5.51
CA PHE A 23 -8.70 -0.47 6.64
C PHE A 23 -10.13 -0.25 7.15
N VAL A 24 -10.60 0.99 7.16
CA VAL A 24 -11.99 1.31 7.53
C VAL A 24 -12.97 0.65 6.57
N VAL A 25 -12.72 0.76 5.27
CA VAL A 25 -13.57 0.16 4.24
C VAL A 25 -13.50 -1.36 4.30
N GLU A 26 -12.31 -1.95 4.46
CA GLU A 26 -12.13 -3.40 4.58
C GLU A 26 -12.90 -3.93 5.79
N ALA A 27 -12.73 -3.34 6.97
CA ALA A 27 -13.44 -3.75 8.19
C ALA A 27 -14.96 -3.60 8.05
N ALA A 28 -15.42 -2.52 7.41
CA ALA A 28 -16.83 -2.29 7.14
C ALA A 28 -17.42 -3.30 6.14
N ALA A 29 -16.65 -3.70 5.12
CA ALA A 29 -17.08 -4.69 4.13
C ALA A 29 -17.07 -6.10 4.72
N ALA A 30 -15.99 -6.47 5.43
CA ALA A 30 -15.84 -7.76 6.10
C ALA A 30 -16.94 -8.03 7.13
N SER A 31 -17.33 -7.01 7.90
CA SER A 31 -18.43 -7.12 8.88
C SER A 31 -19.82 -7.31 8.26
N ARG A 32 -19.97 -7.08 6.94
CA ARG A 32 -21.26 -7.18 6.24
C ARG A 32 -21.35 -8.38 5.30
N LEU A 33 -20.24 -9.02 4.96
CA LEU A 33 -20.23 -10.20 4.10
C LEU A 33 -20.46 -11.45 4.96
N ALA A 34 -21.64 -12.07 4.82
CA ALA A 34 -22.00 -13.26 5.58
C ALA A 34 -21.04 -14.42 5.28
N GLY A 35 -20.57 -15.09 6.34
CA GLY A 35 -19.64 -16.22 6.23
C GLY A 35 -18.19 -15.85 5.95
N TYR A 36 -17.86 -14.55 5.86
CA TYR A 36 -16.50 -14.08 5.59
C TYR A 36 -15.54 -14.45 6.71
N SER A 37 -14.45 -15.11 6.37
CA SER A 37 -13.34 -15.46 7.25
C SER A 37 -12.11 -14.65 6.88
N VAL A 38 -11.67 -13.77 7.79
CA VAL A 38 -10.41 -13.00 7.67
C VAL A 38 -9.20 -13.91 7.45
N ALA A 39 -9.24 -15.14 7.96
CA ALA A 39 -8.13 -16.06 7.82
C ALA A 39 -8.10 -16.76 6.44
N ASN A 40 -9.27 -17.10 5.90
CA ASN A 40 -9.37 -18.00 4.75
C ASN A 40 -9.73 -17.30 3.46
N ASP A 41 -10.48 -16.19 3.54
CA ASP A 41 -11.01 -15.48 2.39
C ASP A 41 -10.15 -14.28 2.05
N TYR A 42 -10.05 -14.00 0.75
CA TYR A 42 -9.26 -12.91 0.25
C TYR A 42 -9.90 -11.57 0.62
N ILE A 43 -9.09 -10.54 0.80
CA ILE A 43 -9.55 -9.15 0.86
C ILE A 43 -10.29 -8.81 -0.44
N SER A 44 -9.82 -9.32 -1.59
CA SER A 44 -10.47 -9.09 -2.89
C SER A 44 -11.89 -9.68 -2.98
N ASP A 45 -12.23 -10.68 -2.16
CA ASP A 45 -13.59 -11.23 -2.10
C ASP A 45 -14.61 -10.19 -1.59
N LEU A 46 -14.16 -9.21 -0.79
CA LEU A 46 -14.97 -8.07 -0.36
C LEU A 46 -15.35 -7.13 -1.51
N GLY A 47 -14.67 -7.23 -2.66
CA GLY A 47 -14.95 -6.48 -3.88
C GLY A 47 -15.88 -7.20 -4.86
N ARG A 48 -16.24 -8.46 -4.62
CA ARG A 48 -17.08 -9.23 -5.56
C ARG A 48 -18.47 -8.62 -5.72
N PRO A 49 -19.15 -8.81 -6.86
CA PRO A 49 -20.49 -8.24 -7.11
C PRO A 49 -21.55 -8.60 -6.05
N ASP A 50 -21.41 -9.74 -5.38
CA ASP A 50 -22.29 -10.23 -4.33
C ASP A 50 -21.96 -9.66 -2.93
N SER A 51 -20.85 -8.92 -2.78
CA SER A 51 -20.49 -8.27 -1.52
C SER A 51 -21.31 -6.99 -1.28
N PRO A 52 -21.91 -6.79 -0.09
CA PRO A 52 -22.75 -5.62 0.19
C PRO A 52 -22.05 -4.26 0.02
N LEU A 53 -20.73 -4.21 0.25
CA LEU A 53 -19.92 -3.00 0.09
C LEU A 53 -18.88 -3.13 -1.04
N ALA A 54 -19.17 -3.96 -2.05
CA ALA A 54 -18.31 -4.20 -3.21
C ALA A 54 -17.78 -2.93 -3.85
N TRP A 55 -18.66 -1.96 -4.09
CA TRP A 55 -18.28 -0.67 -4.69
C TRP A 55 -17.23 0.06 -3.86
N TRP A 56 -17.43 0.13 -2.54
CA TRP A 56 -16.51 0.81 -1.63
C TRP A 56 -15.17 0.10 -1.55
N MET A 57 -15.15 -1.23 -1.45
CA MET A 57 -13.89 -1.98 -1.42
C MET A 57 -13.12 -1.80 -2.73
N ASN A 58 -13.80 -1.89 -3.87
CA ASN A 58 -13.18 -1.67 -5.18
C ASN A 58 -12.66 -0.24 -5.35
N ALA A 59 -13.36 0.77 -4.84
CA ALA A 59 -12.88 2.14 -4.80
C ALA A 59 -11.65 2.28 -3.89
N ALA A 60 -11.63 1.61 -2.74
CA ALA A 60 -10.51 1.61 -1.81
C ALA A 60 -9.25 1.03 -2.47
N PHE A 61 -9.32 -0.08 -3.22
CA PHE A 61 -8.17 -0.60 -3.97
C PHE A 61 -7.58 0.46 -4.94
N ARG A 62 -8.44 1.14 -5.71
CA ARG A 62 -8.02 2.16 -6.68
C ARG A 62 -7.37 3.36 -5.99
N VAL A 63 -8.05 3.93 -5.00
CA VAL A 63 -7.58 5.11 -4.25
C VAL A 63 -6.26 4.79 -3.55
N GLN A 64 -6.15 3.62 -2.93
CA GLN A 64 -4.95 3.17 -2.24
C GLN A 64 -3.75 3.05 -3.20
N GLY A 65 -3.94 2.44 -4.37
CA GLY A 65 -2.90 2.37 -5.40
C GLY A 65 -2.48 3.74 -5.94
N MET A 66 -3.44 4.58 -6.31
CA MET A 66 -3.17 5.92 -6.87
C MET A 66 -2.50 6.84 -5.85
N ALA A 67 -3.00 6.87 -4.61
CA ALA A 67 -2.42 7.67 -3.54
C ALA A 67 -0.98 7.25 -3.24
N PHE A 68 -0.68 5.95 -3.24
CA PHE A 68 0.68 5.47 -3.03
C PHE A 68 1.65 5.97 -4.11
N VAL A 69 1.25 5.91 -5.38
CA VAL A 69 2.06 6.42 -6.51
C VAL A 69 2.27 7.93 -6.38
N VAL A 70 1.20 8.70 -6.18
CA VAL A 70 1.26 10.17 -6.10
C VAL A 70 2.10 10.61 -4.92
N ALA A 71 1.84 10.10 -3.72
CA ALA A 71 2.60 10.44 -2.53
C ALA A 71 4.06 9.96 -2.61
N GLY A 72 4.31 8.80 -3.22
CA GLY A 72 5.66 8.32 -3.51
C GLY A 72 6.43 9.26 -4.44
N ALA A 73 5.80 9.72 -5.52
CA ALA A 73 6.40 10.68 -6.46
C ALA A 73 6.71 12.03 -5.78
N LEU A 74 5.77 12.54 -4.96
CA LEU A 74 5.96 13.76 -4.18
C LEU A 74 7.12 13.63 -3.19
N THR A 75 7.20 12.49 -2.49
CA THR A 75 8.28 12.19 -1.53
C THR A 75 9.63 12.13 -2.24
N VAL A 76 9.72 11.40 -3.36
CA VAL A 76 10.94 11.33 -4.19
C VAL A 76 11.35 12.71 -4.69
N HIS A 77 10.41 13.54 -5.13
CA HIS A 77 10.69 14.88 -5.61
C HIS A 77 11.22 15.79 -4.50
N ALA A 78 10.62 15.71 -3.30
CA ALA A 78 11.02 16.51 -2.15
C ALA A 78 12.39 16.07 -1.59
N ASP A 79 12.63 14.77 -1.47
CA ASP A 79 13.81 14.20 -0.79
C ASP A 79 15.01 13.98 -1.71
N ARG A 80 14.79 13.90 -3.03
CA ARG A 80 15.81 13.71 -4.06
C ARG A 80 16.82 12.59 -3.72
N PRO A 81 16.35 11.35 -3.46
CA PRO A 81 17.25 10.25 -3.11
C PRO A 81 18.25 9.98 -4.24
N ARG A 82 19.53 9.78 -3.87
CA ARG A 82 20.62 9.57 -4.84
C ARG A 82 20.65 8.17 -5.45
N ARG A 83 20.12 7.16 -4.74
CA ARG A 83 20.11 5.75 -5.15
C ARG A 83 18.72 5.17 -4.95
N GLY A 84 18.38 4.11 -5.67
CA GLY A 84 17.11 3.39 -5.50
C GLY A 84 15.85 4.12 -6.01
N ARG A 85 15.96 5.41 -6.40
CA ARG A 85 14.84 6.23 -6.90
C ARG A 85 14.02 5.55 -7.99
N MET A 86 14.69 5.10 -9.06
CA MET A 86 13.99 4.50 -10.19
C MET A 86 13.31 3.19 -9.82
N VAL A 87 13.97 2.36 -8.99
CA VAL A 87 13.40 1.10 -8.51
C VAL A 87 12.13 1.37 -7.69
N PHE A 88 12.19 2.32 -6.76
CA PHE A 88 11.03 2.73 -5.96
C PHE A 88 9.88 3.23 -6.85
N VAL A 89 10.15 4.14 -7.78
CA VAL A 89 9.11 4.72 -8.65
C VAL A 89 8.48 3.67 -9.55
N VAL A 90 9.28 2.82 -10.20
CA VAL A 90 8.76 1.75 -11.06
C VAL A 90 7.93 0.77 -10.25
N ALA A 91 8.43 0.32 -9.09
CA ALA A 91 7.72 -0.60 -8.23
C ALA A 91 6.40 0.00 -7.69
N ALA A 92 6.41 1.28 -7.30
CA ALA A 92 5.22 2.01 -6.91
C ALA A 92 4.19 2.10 -8.06
N CYS A 93 4.64 2.35 -9.29
CA CYS A 93 3.75 2.36 -10.46
C CYS A 93 3.16 0.97 -10.74
N VAL A 94 3.95 -0.10 -10.62
CA VAL A 94 3.47 -1.49 -10.75
C VAL A 94 2.42 -1.80 -9.68
N TYR A 95 2.66 -1.37 -8.43
CA TYR A 95 1.69 -1.47 -7.34
C TYR A 95 0.38 -0.74 -7.66
N GLY A 96 0.48 0.52 -8.07
CA GLY A 96 -0.67 1.35 -8.39
C GLY A 96 -1.50 0.78 -9.53
N ALA A 97 -0.84 0.35 -10.61
CA ALA A 97 -1.49 -0.28 -11.75
C ALA A 97 -2.18 -1.60 -11.35
N GLY A 98 -1.51 -2.45 -10.58
CA GLY A 98 -2.09 -3.70 -10.07
C GLY A 98 -3.31 -3.46 -9.18
N SER A 99 -3.21 -2.52 -8.24
CA SER A 99 -4.31 -2.18 -7.32
C SER A 99 -5.52 -1.59 -8.06
N VAL A 100 -5.28 -0.76 -9.08
CA VAL A 100 -6.35 -0.23 -9.94
C VAL A 100 -6.98 -1.36 -10.77
N ALA A 101 -6.19 -2.28 -11.32
CA ALA A 101 -6.71 -3.43 -12.07
C ALA A 101 -7.62 -4.31 -11.18
N VAL A 102 -7.21 -4.61 -9.95
CA VAL A 102 -8.02 -5.33 -8.96
C VAL A 102 -9.35 -4.63 -8.70
N GLY A 103 -9.32 -3.31 -8.51
CA GLY A 103 -10.53 -2.54 -8.25
C GLY A 103 -11.43 -2.32 -9.48
N LEU A 104 -10.91 -2.46 -10.70
CA LEU A 104 -11.70 -2.35 -11.94
C LEU A 104 -12.25 -3.70 -12.41
N VAL A 105 -11.53 -4.79 -12.11
CA VAL A 105 -11.92 -6.16 -12.44
C VAL A 105 -12.00 -6.94 -11.14
N PRO A 106 -13.15 -6.94 -10.45
CA PRO A 106 -13.32 -7.63 -9.18
C PRO A 106 -13.11 -9.15 -9.27
N SER A 107 -12.84 -9.78 -8.13
CA SER A 107 -12.69 -11.25 -8.08
C SER A 107 -14.03 -11.95 -8.34
N GLY A 108 -13.98 -13.27 -8.57
CA GLY A 108 -15.18 -14.11 -8.71
C GLY A 108 -15.69 -14.34 -10.13
N GLY A 109 -15.07 -13.73 -11.15
CA GLY A 109 -15.30 -14.05 -12.56
C GLY A 109 -14.60 -15.34 -13.03
N ALA A 110 -14.79 -15.68 -14.31
CA ALA A 110 -14.10 -16.78 -14.99
C ALA A 110 -13.46 -16.28 -16.30
N GLY A 111 -12.52 -17.06 -16.86
CA GLY A 111 -11.86 -16.71 -18.12
C GLY A 111 -10.94 -15.49 -18.02
N ALA A 112 -10.96 -14.63 -19.04
CA ALA A 112 -10.05 -13.49 -19.14
C ALA A 112 -10.14 -12.49 -17.96
N PRO A 113 -11.33 -12.10 -17.45
CA PRO A 113 -11.43 -11.26 -16.26
C PRO A 113 -10.74 -11.85 -15.02
N ALA A 114 -10.84 -13.16 -14.79
CA ALA A 114 -10.18 -13.82 -13.66
C ALA A 114 -8.65 -13.74 -13.78
N LEU A 115 -8.12 -13.91 -14.99
CA LEU A 115 -6.68 -13.77 -15.25
C LEU A 115 -6.21 -12.33 -15.05
N VAL A 116 -6.99 -11.34 -15.49
CA VAL A 116 -6.67 -9.91 -15.29
C VAL A 116 -6.67 -9.57 -13.80
N HIS A 117 -7.67 -10.04 -13.03
CA HIS A 117 -7.70 -9.86 -11.59
C HIS A 117 -6.47 -10.47 -10.91
N ALA A 118 -6.16 -11.73 -11.21
CA ALA A 118 -5.02 -12.43 -10.62
C ALA A 118 -3.68 -11.75 -10.98
N ALA A 119 -3.51 -11.32 -12.23
CA ALA A 119 -2.33 -10.58 -12.67
C ALA A 119 -2.22 -9.21 -11.97
N GLY A 120 -3.35 -8.51 -11.81
CA GLY A 120 -3.42 -7.25 -11.07
C GLY A 120 -3.05 -7.42 -9.59
N ALA A 121 -3.57 -8.46 -8.95
CA ALA A 121 -3.27 -8.79 -7.55
C ALA A 121 -1.79 -9.15 -7.37
N ALA A 122 -1.23 -9.98 -8.26
CA ALA A 122 0.20 -10.31 -8.25
C ALA A 122 1.08 -9.07 -8.45
N ALA A 123 0.72 -8.20 -9.41
CA ALA A 123 1.42 -6.94 -9.64
C ALA A 123 1.34 -6.00 -8.43
N ALA A 124 0.19 -5.91 -7.76
CA ALA A 124 0.03 -5.13 -6.53
C ALA A 124 0.94 -5.69 -5.42
N ILE A 125 0.87 -6.99 -5.14
CA ILE A 125 1.66 -7.62 -4.08
C ILE A 125 3.16 -7.45 -4.33
N VAL A 126 3.64 -7.82 -5.51
CA VAL A 126 5.07 -7.79 -5.84
C VAL A 126 5.55 -6.35 -5.95
N GLY A 127 4.86 -5.50 -6.72
CA GLY A 127 5.22 -4.10 -6.91
C GLY A 127 5.24 -3.32 -5.60
N GLY A 128 4.23 -3.50 -4.75
CA GLY A 128 4.11 -2.76 -3.50
C GLY A 128 5.23 -3.12 -2.53
N ASN A 129 5.49 -4.41 -2.34
CA ASN A 129 6.54 -4.84 -1.43
C ASN A 129 7.95 -4.54 -1.97
N LEU A 130 8.17 -4.62 -3.28
CA LEU A 130 9.42 -4.13 -3.89
C LEU A 130 9.59 -2.62 -3.71
N ALA A 131 8.52 -1.83 -3.76
CA ALA A 131 8.57 -0.41 -3.49
C ALA A 131 8.97 -0.15 -2.03
N VAL A 132 8.39 -0.88 -1.08
CA VAL A 132 8.77 -0.80 0.34
C VAL A 132 10.25 -1.14 0.57
N LEU A 133 10.77 -2.22 -0.03
CA LEU A 133 12.19 -2.58 0.03
C LEU A 133 13.10 -1.51 -0.59
N ALA A 134 12.70 -1.00 -1.75
CA ALA A 134 13.44 0.05 -2.46
C ALA A 134 13.44 1.37 -1.68
N ALA A 135 12.35 1.70 -0.99
CA ALA A 135 12.26 2.89 -0.15
C ALA A 135 13.24 2.82 1.03
N GLY A 136 13.34 1.67 1.69
CA GLY A 136 14.35 1.43 2.73
C GLY A 136 15.77 1.64 2.19
N ARG A 137 16.08 1.12 0.98
CA ARG A 137 17.40 1.30 0.34
C ARG A 137 17.68 2.74 -0.08
N ALA A 138 16.64 3.43 -0.54
CA ALA A 138 16.70 4.80 -1.02
C ALA A 138 16.75 5.81 0.13
N GLY A 139 16.51 5.37 1.37
CA GLY A 139 16.45 6.23 2.55
C GLY A 139 15.19 7.10 2.58
N LEU A 140 14.05 6.58 2.14
CA LEU A 140 12.77 7.29 2.08
C LEU A 140 11.85 6.91 3.26
N PRO A 141 11.19 7.88 3.90
CA PRO A 141 11.42 9.33 3.76
C PRO A 141 12.75 9.74 4.41
N ALA A 142 13.33 10.86 3.96
CA ALA A 142 14.62 11.33 4.44
C ALA A 142 14.59 11.67 5.95
N GLY A 143 15.66 11.34 6.66
CA GLY A 143 15.79 11.61 8.10
C GLY A 143 15.08 10.61 9.02
N ALA A 144 14.45 9.56 8.48
CA ALA A 144 13.71 8.55 9.24
C ALA A 144 14.40 7.18 9.28
N GLY A 145 15.65 7.11 9.78
CA GLY A 145 16.48 5.90 9.73
C GLY A 145 15.82 4.63 10.28
N GLY A 146 15.09 4.74 11.41
CA GLY A 146 14.35 3.60 11.98
C GLY A 146 13.24 3.06 11.05
N VAL A 147 12.59 3.94 10.28
CA VAL A 147 11.56 3.56 9.30
C VAL A 147 12.17 2.79 8.13
N HIS A 148 13.43 3.06 7.76
CA HIS A 148 14.10 2.36 6.66
C HIS A 148 14.32 0.88 7.00
N ALA A 149 14.81 0.58 8.20
CA ALA A 149 15.04 -0.79 8.66
C ALA A 149 13.71 -1.56 8.83
N VAL A 150 12.70 -0.93 9.44
CA VAL A 150 11.36 -1.53 9.59
C VAL A 150 10.72 -1.75 8.22
N GLY A 151 10.84 -0.79 7.30
CA GLY A 151 10.36 -0.93 5.92
C GLY A 151 10.98 -2.13 5.22
N TYR A 152 12.29 -2.32 5.34
CA TYR A 152 12.94 -3.51 4.81
C TYR A 152 12.32 -4.81 5.32
N GLY A 153 12.11 -4.93 6.64
CA GLY A 153 11.46 -6.08 7.24
C GLY A 153 10.04 -6.30 6.72
N LEU A 154 9.23 -5.23 6.65
CA LEU A 154 7.87 -5.29 6.13
C LEU A 154 7.84 -5.77 4.67
N GLY A 155 8.69 -5.22 3.81
CA GLY A 155 8.76 -5.65 2.41
C GLY A 155 9.13 -7.12 2.25
N VAL A 156 10.03 -7.66 3.10
CA VAL A 156 10.34 -9.10 3.12
C VAL A 156 9.13 -9.91 3.58
N VAL A 157 8.51 -9.53 4.70
CA VAL A 157 7.30 -10.20 5.22
C VAL A 157 6.20 -10.23 4.16
N GLY A 158 5.99 -9.13 3.44
CA GLY A 158 4.93 -9.08 2.43
C GLY A 158 5.25 -9.90 1.17
N LEU A 159 6.51 -9.96 0.72
CA LEU A 159 6.91 -10.88 -0.35
C LEU A 159 6.78 -12.33 0.06
N VAL A 160 7.13 -12.67 1.31
CA VAL A 160 6.92 -14.03 1.85
C VAL A 160 5.43 -14.34 1.91
N GLY A 161 4.59 -13.46 2.44
CA GLY A 161 3.13 -13.63 2.45
C GLY A 161 2.56 -13.84 1.04
N GLY A 162 3.02 -13.05 0.07
CA GLY A 162 2.65 -13.18 -1.34
C GLY A 162 3.10 -14.50 -1.95
N ALA A 163 4.32 -14.97 -1.65
CA ALA A 163 4.80 -16.27 -2.09
C ALA A 163 3.94 -17.40 -1.49
N LEU A 164 3.62 -17.32 -0.19
CA LEU A 164 2.85 -18.32 0.54
C LEU A 164 1.45 -18.58 -0.05
N LEU A 165 0.90 -17.65 -0.84
CA LEU A 165 -0.33 -17.85 -1.61
C LEU A 165 -0.26 -18.98 -2.65
N LEU A 166 0.94 -19.37 -3.07
CA LEU A 166 1.16 -20.47 -4.00
C LEU A 166 0.99 -21.86 -3.33
N TRP A 167 0.85 -21.91 -2.01
CA TRP A 167 0.69 -23.15 -1.24
C TRP A 167 -0.76 -23.33 -0.80
N SER A 168 -1.39 -24.43 -1.24
CA SER A 168 -2.83 -24.71 -1.02
C SER A 168 -3.21 -25.06 0.42
N GLY A 169 -2.25 -25.38 1.28
CA GLY A 169 -2.51 -25.77 2.68
C GLY A 169 -2.51 -24.62 3.69
N LEU A 170 -2.29 -23.38 3.25
CA LEU A 170 -2.19 -22.22 4.13
C LEU A 170 -3.46 -21.34 4.08
N PRO A 171 -3.81 -20.65 5.19
CA PRO A 171 -4.92 -19.70 5.19
C PRO A 171 -4.65 -18.53 4.23
N ARG A 172 -5.28 -18.58 3.05
CA ARG A 172 -5.01 -17.67 1.93
C ARG A 172 -5.29 -16.21 2.31
N GLY A 173 -6.34 -15.97 3.08
CA GLY A 173 -6.67 -14.64 3.62
C GLY A 173 -5.59 -14.07 4.53
N LEU A 174 -4.91 -14.88 5.35
CA LEU A 174 -3.77 -14.41 6.16
C LEU A 174 -2.54 -14.13 5.30
N CYS A 175 -2.24 -15.00 4.34
CA CYS A 175 -1.09 -14.83 3.44
C CYS A 175 -1.23 -13.55 2.59
N GLU A 176 -2.42 -13.30 2.03
CA GLU A 176 -2.70 -12.07 1.30
C GLU A 176 -2.61 -10.84 2.21
N ARG A 177 -3.18 -10.90 3.42
CA ARG A 177 -3.07 -9.80 4.39
C ARG A 177 -1.64 -9.52 4.80
N ALA A 178 -0.82 -10.53 5.03
CA ALA A 178 0.60 -10.33 5.29
C ALA A 178 1.27 -9.57 4.13
N ALA A 179 0.90 -9.89 2.88
CA ALA A 179 1.39 -9.22 1.68
C ALA A 179 0.93 -7.76 1.55
N ILE A 180 -0.36 -7.49 1.77
CA ILE A 180 -0.98 -6.18 1.58
C ILE A 180 -0.75 -5.26 2.78
N TYR A 181 -0.92 -5.76 4.01
CA TYR A 181 -0.79 -4.97 5.22
C TYR A 181 0.65 -4.52 5.45
N ALA A 182 1.65 -5.27 4.99
CA ALA A 182 3.05 -4.83 5.00
C ALA A 182 3.24 -3.51 4.23
N ILE A 183 2.59 -3.38 3.06
CA ILE A 183 2.65 -2.18 2.22
C ILE A 183 1.97 -1.00 2.92
N ILE A 184 0.76 -1.21 3.44
CA ILE A 184 -0.02 -0.17 4.12
C ILE A 184 0.64 0.25 5.43
N ALA A 185 1.18 -0.70 6.20
CA ALA A 185 1.89 -0.42 7.44
C ALA A 185 3.13 0.44 7.18
N TRP A 186 3.94 0.10 6.17
CA TRP A 186 5.09 0.94 5.80
C TRP A 186 4.65 2.33 5.36
N GLN A 187 3.61 2.43 4.53
CA GLN A 187 3.02 3.69 4.09
C GLN A 187 2.63 4.59 5.27
N LEU A 188 1.95 4.05 6.28
CA LEU A 188 1.52 4.79 7.46
C LEU A 188 2.70 5.19 8.35
N LEU A 189 3.71 4.32 8.50
CA LEU A 189 4.94 4.63 9.23
C LEU A 189 5.73 5.76 8.55
N ALA A 190 5.89 5.69 7.23
CA ALA A 190 6.57 6.71 6.44
C ALA A 190 5.84 8.07 6.54
N ALA A 191 4.51 8.08 6.44
CA ALA A 191 3.72 9.29 6.60
C ALA A 191 3.85 9.88 8.01
N THR A 192 3.74 9.04 9.04
CA THR A 192 3.87 9.47 10.44
C THR A 192 5.24 10.08 10.71
N ALA A 193 6.32 9.42 10.30
CA ALA A 193 7.68 9.93 10.46
C ALA A 193 7.89 11.27 9.73
N THR A 194 7.26 11.44 8.57
CA THR A 194 7.30 12.70 7.81
C THR A 194 6.60 13.84 8.56
N VAL A 195 5.44 13.57 9.17
CA VAL A 195 4.70 14.54 9.98
C VAL A 195 5.48 14.91 11.25
N THR A 196 6.01 13.92 11.98
CA THR A 196 6.75 14.16 13.22
C THR A 196 8.03 14.95 12.97
N ALA A 197 8.78 14.63 11.91
CA ALA A 197 9.97 15.39 11.53
C ALA A 197 9.62 16.84 11.15
N SER A 198 8.48 17.04 10.49
CA SER A 198 8.01 18.38 10.12
C SER A 198 7.58 19.21 11.33
N ALA A 199 6.98 18.58 12.35
CA ALA A 199 6.62 19.24 13.60
C ALA A 199 7.85 19.64 14.42
N ALA A 200 8.85 18.76 14.52
CA ALA A 200 10.10 19.04 15.24
C ALA A 200 10.85 20.25 14.66
N ASN A 201 10.85 20.42 13.34
CA ASN A 201 11.47 21.56 12.66
C ASN A 201 10.72 22.89 12.84
N ARG A 202 9.54 22.90 13.46
CA ARG A 202 8.74 24.11 13.77
C ARG A 202 8.80 24.51 15.25
N GLY A 203 9.66 23.87 16.06
CA GLY A 203 9.84 24.22 17.47
C GLY A 203 10.22 25.69 17.70
N PRO A 204 10.02 26.23 18.92
CA PRO A 204 10.18 27.66 19.18
C PRO A 204 11.60 28.11 18.81
N GLY A 205 11.68 29.14 17.95
CA GLY A 205 12.94 29.79 17.61
C GLY A 205 13.64 30.34 18.86
N PRO A 206 14.97 30.56 18.82
CA PRO A 206 15.70 31.07 19.96
C PRO A 206 15.03 32.35 20.47
N THR A 207 14.62 32.31 21.75
CA THR A 207 14.08 33.45 22.51
C THR A 207 15.14 34.51 22.74
#